data_AF-A0A9Q3DGS0-F1
#
_entry.id   AF-A0A9Q3DGS0-F1
#
_cell.length_a   1.000
_cell.length_b   1.000
_cell.length_c   1.000
_cell.angle_alpha   90.00
_cell.angle_beta   90.00
_cell.angle_gamma   90.00
#
_symmetry.space_group_name_H-M   'P 1'
#
loop_
_entity.id
_entity.type
_entity.pdbx_description
1 polymer ?
#
loop_
_entity_poly.entity_id
_entity_poly.type
_entity_poly.pdbx_seq_one_letter_code
_entity_poly.pdbx_strand_id
1 'polypeptide(L)'
;MNKGTVWMNRQKINYNSNLQSYIDSTRRFLLDLQSVSILLPPEILSYIILGKLANNSSLSQIIKMITLNDSLIERPNQVLLQLQEYAKSIENPSSSVSALVASSEHQFKITHYCSNGLHNPKCTTHRKEDCYAKNPHL
;
A
#
# COMPACT_ATOMS: atom_id res chain seq x y z
N MET A 1 -23.45 -3.82 13.94
CA MET A 1 -22.43 -4.85 14.27
C MET A 1 -21.68 -4.40 15.52
N ASN A 2 -21.42 -5.26 16.50
CA ASN A 2 -20.72 -4.85 17.73
C ASN A 2 -19.19 -4.99 17.58
N LYS A 3 -18.42 -4.25 18.40
CA LYS A 3 -16.96 -4.24 18.36
C LYS A 3 -16.33 -5.63 18.54
N GLY A 4 -16.87 -6.42 19.47
CA GLY A 4 -16.39 -7.77 19.74
C GLY A 4 -16.55 -8.71 18.55
N THR A 5 -17.68 -8.67 17.85
CA THR A 5 -17.95 -9.48 16.66
C THR A 5 -16.98 -9.15 15.52
N VAL A 6 -16.71 -7.86 15.28
CA VAL A 6 -15.72 -7.44 14.28
C VAL A 6 -14.34 -8.01 14.62
N TRP A 7 -13.92 -7.87 15.88
CA TRP A 7 -12.63 -8.38 16.32
C TRP A 7 -12.53 -9.91 16.24
N MET A 8 -13.58 -10.63 16.62
CA MET A 8 -13.59 -12.10 16.54
C MET A 8 -13.62 -12.59 15.09
N ASN A 9 -14.31 -11.88 14.19
CA ASN A 9 -14.30 -12.19 12.76
C ASN A 9 -12.90 -12.03 12.16
N ARG A 10 -12.11 -11.05 12.63
CA ARG A 10 -10.71 -10.92 12.22
C ARG A 10 -9.86 -12.14 12.56
N GLN A 11 -10.11 -12.79 13.70
CA GLN A 11 -9.33 -13.97 14.08
C GLN A 11 -9.52 -15.14 13.12
N LYS A 12 -10.70 -15.21 12.48
CA LYS A 12 -11.06 -16.21 11.49
C LYS A 12 -10.42 -15.98 10.12
N ILE A 13 -9.95 -14.75 9.84
CA ILE A 13 -9.20 -14.44 8.61
C ILE A 13 -7.83 -15.11 8.72
N ASN A 14 -7.62 -16.15 7.90
CA ASN A 14 -6.38 -16.89 7.78
C ASN A 14 -5.90 -16.88 6.33
N TYR A 15 -4.59 -17.02 6.14
CA TYR A 15 -4.01 -17.17 4.82
C TYR A 15 -4.06 -18.63 4.39
N ASN A 16 -4.79 -18.91 3.30
CA ASN A 16 -4.99 -20.24 2.75
C ASN A 16 -4.33 -20.37 1.37
N SER A 17 -3.08 -19.89 1.23
CA SER A 17 -2.31 -19.90 -0.03
C SER A 17 -2.91 -19.08 -1.18
N ASN A 18 -3.92 -18.26 -0.92
CA ASN A 18 -4.48 -17.31 -1.87
C ASN A 18 -4.33 -15.89 -1.30
N LEU A 19 -3.33 -15.16 -1.79
CA LEU A 19 -2.97 -13.84 -1.27
C LEU A 19 -4.03 -12.79 -1.59
N GLN A 20 -4.65 -12.85 -2.77
CA GLN A 20 -5.72 -11.92 -3.15
C GLN A 20 -6.95 -12.04 -2.24
N SER A 21 -7.40 -13.27 -1.96
CA SER A 21 -8.50 -13.54 -1.02
C SER A 21 -8.22 -13.04 0.39
N TYR A 22 -6.96 -13.18 0.85
CA TYR A 22 -6.51 -12.66 2.12
C TYR A 22 -6.54 -11.12 2.15
N ILE A 23 -6.03 -10.47 1.11
CA ILE A 23 -6.03 -9.01 0.96
C ILE A 23 -7.47 -8.48 0.98
N ASP A 24 -8.38 -9.06 0.20
CA ASP A 24 -9.76 -8.60 0.11
C ASP A 24 -10.51 -8.77 1.43
N SER A 25 -10.31 -9.89 2.11
CA SER A 25 -10.87 -10.11 3.46
C SER A 25 -10.33 -9.09 4.47
N THR A 26 -9.05 -8.75 4.37
CA THR A 26 -8.40 -7.78 5.25
C THR A 26 -8.89 -6.35 4.97
N ARG A 27 -9.10 -5.97 3.72
CA ARG A 27 -9.70 -4.68 3.35
C ARG A 27 -11.10 -4.51 3.95
N ARG A 28 -11.94 -5.55 3.83
CA ARG A 28 -13.27 -5.56 4.46
C ARG A 28 -13.17 -5.38 5.98
N PHE A 29 -12.24 -6.09 6.62
CA PHE A 29 -12.00 -5.92 8.06
C PHE A 29 -11.58 -4.49 8.44
N LEU A 30 -10.72 -3.83 7.67
CA LEU A 30 -10.33 -2.43 7.95
C LEU A 30 -11.53 -1.48 7.86
N LEU A 31 -12.43 -1.69 6.89
CA LEU A 31 -13.69 -0.95 6.78
C LEU A 31 -14.62 -1.26 7.96
N ASP A 32 -14.71 -2.53 8.37
CA ASP A 32 -15.51 -2.93 9.52
C ASP A 32 -15.02 -2.24 10.81
N LEU A 33 -13.70 -2.18 11.05
CA LEU A 33 -13.12 -1.46 12.19
C LEU A 33 -13.54 0.01 12.22
N GLN A 34 -13.48 0.68 11.07
CA GLN A 34 -13.92 2.07 10.94
C GLN A 34 -15.41 2.21 11.24
N SER A 35 -16.25 1.31 10.71
CA SER A 35 -17.70 1.32 10.91
C SER A 35 -18.12 1.20 12.39
N VAL A 36 -17.33 0.48 13.21
CA VAL A 36 -17.59 0.32 14.64
C VAL A 36 -16.72 1.21 15.52
N SER A 37 -15.96 2.15 14.94
CA SER A 37 -15.07 3.07 15.66
C SER A 37 -14.10 2.34 16.62
N ILE A 38 -13.46 1.28 16.13
CA ILE A 38 -12.28 0.70 16.78
C ILE A 38 -11.06 1.41 16.20
N LEU A 39 -10.34 2.13 17.06
CA LEU A 39 -9.10 2.80 16.70
C LEU A 39 -7.93 1.98 17.23
N LEU A 40 -7.04 1.61 16.32
CA LEU A 40 -5.76 0.98 16.63
C LEU A 40 -4.66 1.81 15.97
N PRO A 41 -3.46 1.87 16.56
CA PRO A 41 -2.32 2.48 15.88
C PRO A 41 -2.12 1.82 14.50
N PRO A 42 -1.92 2.60 13.43
CA PRO A 42 -1.74 2.06 12.08
C PRO A 42 -0.64 1.00 11.99
N GLU A 43 0.48 1.20 12.66
CA GLU A 43 1.59 0.24 12.70
C GLU A 43 1.16 -1.11 13.27
N ILE A 44 0.37 -1.10 14.35
CA ILE A 44 -0.16 -2.32 14.96
C ILE A 44 -1.10 -3.05 13.99
N LEU A 45 -1.92 -2.33 13.24
CA LEU A 45 -2.73 -2.93 12.18
C LEU A 45 -1.85 -3.57 11.10
N SER A 46 -0.79 -2.89 10.66
CA SER A 46 0.16 -3.44 9.70
C SER A 46 0.83 -4.73 10.20
N TYR A 47 1.28 -4.77 11.46
CA TYR A 47 1.84 -5.99 12.05
C TYR A 47 0.81 -7.10 12.20
N ILE A 48 -0.45 -6.79 12.52
CA ILE A 48 -1.54 -7.77 12.55
C ILE A 48 -1.76 -8.37 11.16
N ILE A 49 -1.70 -7.56 10.10
CA ILE A 49 -1.82 -8.00 8.71
C ILE A 49 -0.65 -8.91 8.33
N LEU A 50 0.58 -8.50 8.61
CA LEU A 50 1.76 -9.29 8.25
C LEU A 50 1.91 -10.55 9.10
N GLY A 51 1.51 -10.51 10.37
CA GLY A 51 1.64 -11.64 11.30
C GLY A 51 0.86 -12.88 10.88
N LYS A 52 -0.29 -12.72 10.20
CA LYS A 52 -1.04 -13.86 9.63
C LYS A 52 -0.35 -14.49 8.41
N LEU A 53 0.61 -13.80 7.81
CA LEU A 53 1.39 -14.26 6.65
C LEU A 53 2.77 -14.79 7.06
N ALA A 54 3.28 -14.39 8.22
CA ALA A 54 4.66 -14.63 8.66
C ALA A 54 5.10 -16.10 8.68
N ASN A 55 4.17 -17.03 8.90
CA ASN A 55 4.47 -18.47 8.90
C ASN A 55 4.62 -19.06 7.50
N ASN A 56 4.42 -18.28 6.44
CA ASN A 56 4.53 -18.75 5.08
C ASN A 56 5.89 -18.39 4.47
N SER A 57 6.73 -19.40 4.24
CA SER A 57 8.08 -19.23 3.71
C SER A 57 8.13 -18.54 2.34
N SER A 58 7.13 -18.73 1.46
CA SER A 58 7.11 -18.09 0.13
C SER A 58 6.75 -16.61 0.17
N LEU A 59 6.28 -16.11 1.32
CA LEU A 59 6.00 -14.69 1.56
C LEU A 59 7.07 -14.01 2.42
N SER A 60 8.05 -14.76 2.93
CA SER A 60 9.06 -14.27 3.88
C SER A 60 9.81 -13.04 3.38
N GLN A 61 10.17 -13.01 2.09
CA GLN A 61 10.89 -11.88 1.49
C GLN A 61 10.04 -10.60 1.45
N ILE A 62 8.81 -10.67 0.93
CA ILE A 62 7.93 -9.49 0.86
C ILE A 62 7.55 -8.99 2.26
N ILE A 63 7.32 -9.90 3.21
CA ILE A 63 7.03 -9.55 4.60
C ILE A 63 8.21 -8.80 5.23
N LYS A 64 9.43 -9.31 5.05
CA LYS A 64 10.64 -8.65 5.58
C LYS A 64 10.85 -7.27 4.95
N MET A 65 10.66 -7.15 3.63
CA MET A 65 10.77 -5.87 2.93
C MET A 65 9.80 -4.83 3.50
N ILE A 66 8.52 -5.19 3.65
CA ILE A 66 7.52 -4.28 4.20
C ILE A 66 7.84 -3.95 5.67
N THR A 67 8.20 -4.95 6.48
CA THR A 67 8.47 -4.77 7.91
C THR A 67 9.64 -3.82 8.20
N LEU A 68 10.65 -3.80 7.32
CA LEU A 68 11.83 -2.94 7.47
C LEU A 68 11.63 -1.52 6.90
N ASN A 69 10.45 -1.22 6.36
CA ASN A 69 10.13 0.07 5.78
C ASN A 69 9.04 0.76 6.61
N ASP A 70 9.47 1.64 7.52
CA ASP A 70 8.58 2.36 8.45
C ASP A 70 7.48 3.12 7.71
N SER A 71 7.81 3.71 6.56
CA SER A 71 6.83 4.46 5.76
C SER A 71 5.67 3.59 5.25
N LEU A 72 5.89 2.29 5.05
CA LEU A 72 4.85 1.33 4.69
C LEU A 72 4.07 0.88 5.92
N ILE A 73 4.77 0.57 7.02
CA ILE A 73 4.15 0.05 8.25
C ILE A 73 3.22 1.07 8.90
N GLU A 74 3.53 2.36 8.82
CA GLU A 74 2.64 3.44 9.28
C GLU A 74 1.31 3.51 8.49
N ARG A 75 1.18 2.79 7.38
CA ARG A 75 0.01 2.85 6.49
C ARG A 75 -0.48 1.45 6.09
N PRO A 76 -1.41 0.84 6.84
CA PRO A 76 -1.96 -0.50 6.56
C PRO A 76 -2.46 -0.69 5.13
N ASN A 77 -3.02 0.36 4.52
CA ASN A 77 -3.48 0.30 3.13
C ASN A 77 -2.31 0.19 2.14
N GLN A 78 -1.15 0.79 2.45
CA GLN A 78 0.07 0.63 1.63
C GLN A 78 0.66 -0.77 1.79
N VAL A 79 0.62 -1.36 2.99
CA VAL A 79 0.97 -2.77 3.19
C VAL A 79 0.13 -3.68 2.28
N LEU A 80 -1.19 -3.48 2.26
CA LEU A 80 -2.09 -4.26 1.40
C LEU A 80 -1.85 -4.02 -0.10
N LEU A 81 -1.47 -2.80 -0.49
CA LEU A 81 -1.11 -2.48 -1.86
C LEU A 81 0.16 -3.22 -2.29
N GLN A 82 1.21 -3.20 -1.46
CA GLN A 82 2.46 -3.91 -1.72
C GLN A 82 2.27 -5.42 -1.82
N LEU A 83 1.45 -6.00 -0.95
CA LEU A 83 1.07 -7.41 -1.04
C LEU A 83 0.30 -7.72 -2.33
N GLN A 84 -0.53 -6.79 -2.81
CA GLN A 84 -1.26 -6.96 -4.07
C GLN A 84 -0.33 -6.85 -5.29
N GLU A 85 0.62 -5.93 -5.29
CA GLU A 85 1.65 -5.82 -6.33
C GLU A 85 2.49 -7.10 -6.39
N TYR A 86 2.88 -7.63 -5.23
CA TYR A 86 3.57 -8.91 -5.13
C TYR A 86 2.74 -10.07 -5.69
N ALA A 87 1.46 -10.18 -5.33
CA ALA A 87 0.56 -11.22 -5.87
C ALA A 87 0.51 -11.19 -7.40
N LYS A 88 0.37 -10.00 -8.00
CA LYS A 88 0.36 -9.83 -9.46
C LYS A 88 1.68 -10.25 -10.11
N SER A 89 2.81 -9.99 -9.45
CA SER A 89 4.14 -10.35 -9.96
C SER A 89 4.34 -11.87 -10.02
N ILE A 90 3.73 -12.62 -9.10
CA ILE A 90 3.75 -14.09 -9.09
C ILE A 90 2.89 -14.65 -10.23
N GLU A 91 1.71 -14.07 -10.47
CA GLU A 91 0.78 -14.53 -11.51
C GLU A 91 1.26 -14.22 -12.93
N ASN A 92 1.98 -13.11 -13.12
CA ASN A 92 2.48 -12.65 -14.43
C ASN A 92 3.98 -12.35 -14.40
N PRO A 93 4.85 -13.39 -14.36
CA PRO A 93 6.29 -13.19 -14.33
C PRO A 93 6.85 -12.45 -15.57
N SER A 94 6.09 -12.41 -16.68
CA SER A 94 6.47 -11.75 -17.94
C SER A 94 6.41 -10.20 -17.91
N SER A 95 5.91 -9.57 -16.84
CA SER A 95 5.92 -8.10 -16.67
C SER A 95 6.91 -7.61 -15.61
N SER A 96 7.80 -8.46 -15.10
CA SER A 96 8.77 -8.05 -14.09
C SER A 96 10.08 -8.84 -14.21
N VAL A 97 10.79 -8.63 -15.32
CA VAL A 97 12.24 -8.82 -15.35
C VAL A 97 12.88 -7.51 -14.88
N SER A 98 13.65 -7.58 -13.80
CA SER A 98 14.51 -6.54 -13.20
C SER A 98 13.86 -5.50 -12.27
N ALA A 99 13.75 -5.83 -10.97
CA ALA A 99 13.96 -4.86 -9.89
C ALA A 99 14.18 -5.48 -8.48
N LEU A 100 14.42 -6.79 -8.34
CA LEU A 100 14.46 -7.39 -7.00
C LEU A 100 15.84 -7.44 -6.32
N VAL A 101 16.91 -6.98 -6.97
CA VAL A 101 18.20 -6.76 -6.29
C VAL A 101 18.92 -5.56 -6.91
N ALA A 102 18.63 -4.37 -6.43
CA ALA A 102 19.57 -3.26 -6.45
C ALA A 102 19.26 -2.38 -5.25
N SER A 103 20.25 -2.15 -4.39
CA SER A 103 20.34 -0.89 -3.66
C SER A 103 20.13 0.23 -4.66
N SER A 104 18.96 0.83 -4.67
CA SER A 104 18.73 2.13 -5.26
C SER A 104 18.17 2.96 -4.15
N GLU A 105 18.99 3.88 -3.66
CA GLU A 105 18.54 5.19 -3.25
C GLU A 105 17.44 5.59 -4.23
N HIS A 106 16.18 5.39 -3.84
CA HIS A 106 15.08 5.91 -4.61
C HIS A 106 15.22 7.41 -4.47
N GLN A 107 15.87 8.04 -5.45
CA GLN A 107 15.68 9.44 -5.74
C GLN A 107 14.20 9.57 -6.10
N PHE A 108 13.37 9.75 -5.08
CA PHE A 108 12.03 10.26 -5.26
C PHE A 108 12.22 11.56 -6.03
N LYS A 109 11.85 11.56 -7.31
CA LYS A 109 11.67 12.82 -8.03
C LYS A 109 10.55 13.54 -7.30
N ILE A 110 10.92 14.48 -6.43
CA ILE A 110 9.99 15.39 -5.80
C ILE A 110 9.36 16.20 -6.94
N THR A 111 8.18 15.78 -7.37
CA THR A 111 7.42 16.52 -8.36
C THR A 111 6.80 17.72 -7.67
N HIS A 112 7.39 18.90 -7.91
CA HIS A 112 6.86 20.17 -7.45
C HIS A 112 5.62 20.52 -8.29
N TYR A 113 4.42 20.37 -7.72
CA TYR A 113 3.16 20.72 -8.39
C TYR A 113 2.89 22.23 -8.31
N CYS A 114 2.31 22.79 -9.38
CA CYS A 114 1.61 24.07 -9.34
C CYS A 114 0.26 23.89 -8.60
N SER A 115 -0.20 24.88 -7.81
CA SER A 115 -1.56 24.91 -7.24
C SER A 115 -2.27 26.27 -7.46
N ASN A 116 -3.59 26.23 -7.71
CA ASN A 116 -4.50 27.38 -7.83
C ASN A 116 -4.03 28.54 -8.73
N GLY A 117 -3.75 28.30 -10.01
CA GLY A 117 -3.34 29.34 -10.96
C GLY A 117 -1.89 29.86 -10.77
N LEU A 118 -1.15 29.36 -9.78
CA LEU A 118 0.19 29.85 -9.45
C LEU A 118 1.27 28.84 -9.78
N HIS A 119 2.25 29.28 -10.58
CA HIS A 119 3.40 28.47 -10.92
C HIS A 119 4.37 28.34 -9.76
N ASN A 120 4.70 27.09 -9.42
CA ASN A 120 5.75 26.80 -8.48
C ASN A 120 7.11 26.98 -9.19
N PRO A 121 7.97 27.93 -8.78
CA PRO A 121 9.25 28.19 -9.46
C PRO A 121 10.22 27.01 -9.46
N LYS A 122 9.99 26.02 -8.60
CA LYS A 122 10.76 24.77 -8.54
C LYS A 122 10.17 23.66 -9.42
N CYS A 123 9.05 23.92 -10.10
CA CYS A 123 8.46 23.00 -11.04
C CYS A 123 9.29 22.96 -12.32
N THR A 124 9.82 21.78 -12.64
CA THR A 124 10.60 21.54 -13.86
C THR A 124 9.80 20.80 -14.93
N THR A 125 8.55 20.45 -14.64
CA THR A 125 7.74 19.61 -15.54
C THR A 125 7.10 20.39 -16.69
N HIS A 126 7.05 21.72 -16.61
CA HIS A 126 6.53 22.62 -17.64
C HIS A 126 7.03 24.05 -17.38
N ARG A 127 6.95 24.94 -18.38
CA ARG A 127 7.32 26.35 -18.23
C ARG A 127 6.22 27.13 -17.52
N LYS A 128 6.56 28.28 -16.93
CA LYS A 128 5.59 29.15 -16.25
C LYS A 128 4.39 29.52 -17.14
N GLU A 129 4.64 29.74 -18.42
CA GLU A 129 3.63 30.05 -19.45
C GLU A 129 2.62 28.92 -19.69
N ASP A 130 3.00 27.67 -19.39
CA ASP A 130 2.17 26.48 -19.59
C ASP A 130 1.52 25.98 -18.28
N CYS A 131 1.79 26.65 -17.14
CA CYS A 131 1.22 26.27 -15.86
C CYS A 131 -0.28 26.61 -15.89
N TYR A 132 -1.12 25.59 -15.75
CA TYR A 132 -2.59 25.61 -15.91
C TYR A 132 -3.18 25.39 -17.31
N ALA A 133 -2.44 24.81 -18.26
CA ALA A 133 -3.05 24.21 -19.45
C ALA A 133 -3.84 22.91 -19.15
N LYS A 134 -4.64 22.89 -18.07
CA LYS A 134 -5.67 21.87 -17.84
C LYS A 134 -6.91 22.26 -18.65
N ASN A 135 -6.81 22.00 -19.96
CA ASN A 135 -7.86 21.70 -20.95
C ASN A 135 -7.56 22.39 -22.29
N PRO A 136 -6.85 21.75 -23.23
CA PRO A 136 -6.59 22.34 -24.55
C PRO A 136 -7.82 22.43 -25.48
N HIS A 137 -8.99 21.88 -25.12
CA HIS A 137 -10.17 21.86 -26.00
C HIS A 137 -11.52 22.00 -25.28
N LEU A 138 -11.65 22.98 -24.38
CA LEU A 138 -12.94 23.51 -23.90
C LEU A 138 -12.88 25.03 -23.88
#